data_AF-A0A2A2GQ99-F1
#
_entry.id   AF-A0A2A2GQ99-F1
#
_cell.length_a   1.000
_cell.length_b   1.000
_cell.length_c   1.000
_cell.angle_alpha   90.00
_cell.angle_beta   90.00
_cell.angle_gamma   90.00
#
_symmetry.space_group_name_H-M   'P 1'
#
loop_
_entity.id
_entity.type
_entity.pdbx_description
1 polymer ?
#
loop_
_entity_poly.entity_id
_entity_poly.type
_entity_poly.pdbx_seq_one_letter_code
_entity_poly.pdbx_strand_id
1 'polypeptide(L)'
;RESINNNFSQTIHNNKDSKVQGSYSESITKAHTQTIGLAKNVTIGGEYLTNVALSKDTIVGLSNSLNVGASHSLRVAKDSSEVVGGDKTIEINNNLSSSVGGDLHTTIKGNSEIIIEGNKQEYIGGNLDIISQSQGNISTQKGLYTHSQTLSFQAQNSTSIESDSIYMNAQSDIIHTTSNQILHQVGDTQIITKGDSVIIKAGGVEVVIDSNGLVVKGGEVKSE
;
A
#
# COMPACT_ATOMS: atom_id res chain seq x y z
N ARG A 1 -18.05 5.46 -66.36
CA ARG A 1 -16.90 4.74 -65.77
C ARG A 1 -15.65 5.31 -66.41
N GLU A 2 -14.77 5.90 -65.62
CA GLU A 2 -13.42 6.25 -66.04
C GLU A 2 -12.48 5.11 -65.64
N SER A 3 -11.48 4.79 -66.47
CA SER A 3 -10.53 3.71 -66.22
C SER A 3 -9.14 4.17 -66.64
N ILE A 4 -8.17 3.99 -65.76
CA ILE A 4 -6.77 4.34 -66.00
C ILE A 4 -5.95 3.06 -65.83
N ASN A 5 -5.25 2.65 -66.89
CA ASN A 5 -4.59 1.33 -66.93
C ASN A 5 -3.16 1.33 -66.38
N ASN A 6 -2.52 2.51 -66.33
CA ASN A 6 -1.15 2.68 -65.85
C ASN A 6 -1.13 3.70 -64.71
N ASN A 7 -0.43 4.82 -64.89
CA ASN A 7 -0.26 5.85 -63.86
C ASN A 7 -1.23 7.01 -64.05
N PHE A 8 -1.67 7.60 -62.94
CA PHE A 8 -2.41 8.86 -62.90
C PHE A 8 -1.68 9.84 -61.99
N SER A 9 -1.54 11.08 -62.42
CA SER A 9 -1.02 12.17 -61.61
C SER A 9 -1.93 13.38 -61.75
N GLN A 10 -2.27 13.98 -60.62
CA GLN A 10 -3.10 15.18 -60.56
C GLN A 10 -2.48 16.15 -59.57
N THR A 11 -2.28 17.40 -60.02
CA THR A 11 -1.82 18.50 -59.19
C THR A 11 -2.90 19.57 -59.15
N ILE A 12 -3.24 20.03 -57.95
CA ILE A 12 -4.19 21.13 -57.73
C ILE A 12 -3.40 22.22 -57.02
N HIS A 13 -3.26 23.38 -57.66
CA HIS A 13 -2.40 24.47 -57.15
C HIS A 13 -3.07 25.27 -56.02
N ASN A 14 -4.40 25.27 -55.98
CA ASN A 14 -5.21 25.98 -54.99
C ASN A 14 -6.04 24.97 -54.18
N ASN A 15 -7.36 25.13 -54.18
CA ASN A 15 -8.27 24.35 -53.35
C ASN A 15 -8.89 23.17 -54.12
N LYS A 16 -9.16 22.07 -53.38
CA LYS A 16 -9.96 20.93 -53.85
C LYS A 16 -11.13 20.74 -52.90
N ASP A 17 -12.34 21.00 -53.38
CA ASP A 17 -13.58 20.65 -52.69
C ASP A 17 -14.16 19.37 -53.29
N SER A 18 -14.56 18.42 -52.44
CA SER A 18 -15.17 17.16 -52.87
C SER A 18 -16.36 16.84 -51.99
N LYS A 19 -17.54 16.67 -52.61
CA LYS A 19 -18.80 16.36 -51.92
C LYS A 19 -19.41 15.10 -52.53
N VAL A 20 -19.63 14.09 -51.71
CA VAL A 20 -20.34 12.87 -52.07
C VAL A 20 -21.64 12.84 -51.26
N GLN A 21 -22.79 12.84 -51.95
CA GLN A 21 -24.11 12.82 -51.27
C GLN A 21 -24.54 11.41 -50.87
N GLY A 22 -23.99 10.39 -51.54
CA GLY A 22 -24.19 8.97 -51.21
C GLY A 22 -22.96 8.38 -50.53
N SER A 23 -22.71 7.10 -50.81
CA SER A 23 -21.56 6.38 -50.28
C SER A 23 -20.27 6.62 -51.08
N TYR A 24 -19.14 6.64 -50.39
CA TYR A 24 -17.81 6.62 -51.00
C TYR A 24 -17.10 5.33 -50.58
N SER A 25 -16.47 4.65 -51.53
CA SER A 25 -15.68 3.44 -51.29
C SER A 25 -14.34 3.57 -52.01
N GLU A 26 -13.27 3.28 -51.29
CA GLU A 26 -11.90 3.30 -51.80
C GLU A 26 -11.24 1.96 -51.46
N SER A 27 -10.50 1.42 -52.41
CA SER A 27 -9.75 0.18 -52.22
C SER A 27 -8.32 0.39 -52.71
N ILE A 28 -7.36 0.19 -51.80
CA ILE A 28 -5.94 0.21 -52.08
C ILE A 28 -5.41 -1.21 -51.87
N THR A 29 -4.89 -1.82 -52.92
CA THR A 29 -4.43 -3.23 -52.88
C THR A 29 -2.98 -3.39 -52.43
N LYS A 30 -2.24 -2.29 -52.29
CA LYS A 30 -0.83 -2.27 -51.90
C LYS A 30 -0.59 -1.29 -50.76
N ALA A 31 -0.12 -0.08 -51.06
CA ALA A 31 0.28 0.91 -50.07
C ALA A 31 -0.46 2.23 -50.28
N HIS A 32 -0.77 2.91 -49.18
CA HIS A 32 -1.35 4.24 -49.15
C HIS A 32 -0.52 5.14 -48.23
N THR A 33 -0.10 6.30 -48.74
CA THR A 33 0.62 7.31 -47.96
C THR A 33 -0.13 8.63 -48.07
N GLN A 34 -0.37 9.27 -46.93
CA GLN A 34 -0.96 10.59 -46.86
C GLN A 34 -0.08 11.48 -45.97
N THR A 35 0.43 12.57 -46.54
CA THR A 35 1.20 13.58 -45.82
C THR A 35 0.38 14.86 -45.74
N ILE A 36 0.22 15.41 -44.53
CA ILE A 36 -0.50 16.65 -44.28
C ILE A 36 0.51 17.66 -43.71
N GLY A 37 0.68 18.80 -44.37
CA GLY A 37 1.71 19.77 -44.00
C GLY A 37 1.39 20.63 -42.78
N LEU A 38 0.10 20.83 -42.46
CA LEU A 38 -0.35 21.70 -41.37
C LEU A 38 -1.24 20.97 -40.37
N ALA A 39 -2.48 20.65 -40.76
CA ALA A 39 -3.47 20.06 -39.85
C ALA A 39 -4.47 19.16 -40.59
N LYS A 40 -4.95 18.12 -39.90
CA LYS A 40 -6.00 17.22 -40.36
C LYS A 40 -7.11 17.17 -39.32
N ASN A 41 -8.31 17.59 -39.71
CA ASN A 41 -9.52 17.44 -38.89
C ASN A 41 -10.39 16.33 -39.48
N VAL A 42 -10.85 15.41 -38.64
CA VAL A 42 -11.72 14.30 -39.04
C VAL A 42 -12.92 14.27 -38.09
N THR A 43 -14.12 14.50 -38.63
CA THR A 43 -15.36 14.49 -37.87
C THR A 43 -16.27 13.41 -38.44
N ILE A 44 -16.63 12.43 -37.62
CA ILE A 44 -17.50 11.32 -38.01
C ILE A 44 -18.80 11.45 -37.23
N GLY A 45 -19.94 11.50 -37.94
CA GLY A 45 -21.27 11.64 -37.32
C GLY A 45 -21.88 10.33 -36.83
N GLY A 46 -21.21 9.20 -37.09
CA GLY A 46 -21.63 7.86 -36.68
C GLY A 46 -20.45 7.04 -36.19
N GLU A 47 -20.43 5.75 -36.50
CA GLU A 47 -19.36 4.84 -36.07
C GLU A 47 -18.05 5.06 -36.84
N TYR A 48 -16.92 4.89 -36.15
CA TYR A 48 -15.58 4.91 -36.74
C TYR A 48 -14.78 3.67 -36.33
N LEU A 49 -14.72 2.68 -37.24
CA LEU A 49 -14.00 1.42 -37.02
C LEU A 49 -12.63 1.44 -37.70
N THR A 50 -11.59 1.04 -36.97
CA THR A 50 -10.22 0.88 -37.49
C THR A 50 -9.71 -0.52 -37.17
N ASN A 51 -9.53 -1.35 -38.19
CA ASN A 51 -8.96 -2.70 -38.05
C ASN A 51 -7.55 -2.72 -38.64
N VAL A 52 -6.58 -3.22 -37.87
CA VAL A 52 -5.18 -3.27 -38.28
C VAL A 52 -4.66 -4.68 -38.02
N ALA A 53 -4.16 -5.34 -39.07
CA ALA A 53 -3.81 -6.77 -39.02
C ALA A 53 -2.44 -7.04 -38.39
N LEU A 54 -1.51 -6.08 -38.48
CA LEU A 54 -0.11 -6.27 -38.07
C LEU A 54 0.26 -5.32 -36.92
N SER A 55 0.40 -4.03 -37.20
CA SER A 55 0.85 -3.04 -36.21
C SER A 55 0.24 -1.66 -36.46
N LYS A 56 0.01 -0.92 -35.36
CA LYS A 56 -0.45 0.47 -35.38
C LYS A 56 0.44 1.29 -34.45
N ASP A 57 1.18 2.24 -35.03
CA ASP A 57 1.99 3.18 -34.28
C ASP A 57 1.33 4.56 -34.25
N THR A 58 1.38 5.21 -33.09
CA THR A 58 0.89 6.58 -32.90
C THR A 58 1.99 7.38 -32.21
N ILE A 59 2.58 8.34 -32.91
CA ILE A 59 3.60 9.24 -32.37
C ILE A 59 3.01 10.64 -32.30
N VAL A 60 3.09 11.25 -31.12
CA VAL A 60 2.55 12.59 -30.84
C VAL A 60 3.65 13.44 -30.25
N GLY A 61 3.94 14.59 -30.86
CA GLY A 61 5.07 15.44 -30.46
C GLY A 61 4.77 16.39 -29.30
N LEU A 62 3.51 16.71 -29.03
CA LEU A 62 3.11 17.68 -27.99
C LEU A 62 2.13 17.07 -26.98
N SER A 63 0.88 16.82 -27.37
CA SER A 63 -0.15 16.35 -26.45
C SER A 63 -1.17 15.42 -27.10
N ASN A 64 -1.64 14.44 -26.33
CA ASN A 64 -2.68 13.50 -26.73
C ASN A 64 -3.81 13.54 -25.69
N SER A 65 -5.04 13.85 -26.10
CA SER A 65 -6.21 13.91 -25.23
C SER A 65 -7.29 12.97 -25.76
N LEU A 66 -7.85 12.15 -24.86
CA LEU A 66 -8.93 11.22 -25.16
C LEU A 66 -10.11 11.53 -24.24
N ASN A 67 -11.22 11.95 -24.84
CA ASN A 67 -12.49 12.18 -24.14
C ASN A 67 -13.50 11.15 -24.61
N VAL A 68 -14.08 10.39 -23.67
CA VAL A 68 -15.03 9.32 -23.96
C VAL A 68 -16.32 9.59 -23.20
N GLY A 69 -17.43 9.71 -23.93
CA GLY A 69 -18.72 10.11 -23.34
C GLY A 69 -19.50 9.00 -22.63
N ALA A 70 -19.16 7.73 -22.88
CA ALA A 70 -19.90 6.60 -22.32
C ALA A 70 -19.00 5.57 -21.63
N SER A 71 -18.20 4.82 -22.39
CA SER A 71 -17.35 3.76 -21.83
C SER A 71 -16.09 3.54 -22.65
N HIS A 72 -15.01 3.16 -21.98
CA HIS A 72 -13.72 2.81 -22.58
C HIS A 72 -13.29 1.44 -22.08
N SER A 73 -13.00 0.52 -23.01
CA SER A 73 -12.50 -0.82 -22.70
C SER A 73 -11.19 -1.07 -23.45
N LEU A 74 -10.16 -1.47 -22.72
CA LEU A 74 -8.87 -1.87 -23.26
C LEU A 74 -8.63 -3.34 -22.93
N ARG A 75 -8.34 -4.14 -23.95
CA ARG A 75 -7.98 -5.55 -23.81
C ARG A 75 -6.64 -5.78 -24.49
N VAL A 76 -5.67 -6.26 -23.71
CA VAL A 76 -4.31 -6.57 -24.19
C VAL A 76 -4.09 -8.07 -24.00
N ALA A 77 -3.75 -8.78 -25.08
CA ALA A 77 -3.67 -10.23 -25.06
C ALA A 77 -2.39 -10.77 -24.40
N LYS A 78 -1.33 -9.96 -24.37
CA LYS A 78 -0.01 -10.37 -23.87
C LYS A 78 0.52 -9.39 -22.84
N ASP A 79 1.23 -8.36 -23.27
CA ASP A 79 1.97 -7.45 -22.39
C ASP A 79 1.51 -6.00 -22.59
N SER A 80 1.39 -5.25 -21.50
CA SER A 80 1.16 -3.80 -21.49
C SER A 80 2.28 -3.12 -20.68
N SER A 81 2.80 -2.02 -21.18
CA SER A 81 3.84 -1.22 -20.51
C SER A 81 3.54 0.26 -20.67
N GLU A 82 3.74 1.01 -19.59
CA GLU A 82 3.55 2.45 -19.54
C GLU A 82 4.74 3.06 -18.80
N VAL A 83 5.35 4.07 -19.43
CA VAL A 83 6.45 4.84 -18.83
C VAL A 83 6.05 6.31 -18.87
N VAL A 84 5.97 6.92 -17.70
CA VAL A 84 5.65 8.34 -17.54
C VAL A 84 6.93 9.04 -17.06
N GLY A 85 7.41 10.00 -17.84
CA GLY A 85 8.62 10.76 -17.50
C GLY A 85 8.40 11.86 -16.45
N GLY A 86 7.14 12.29 -16.28
CA GLY A 86 6.70 13.22 -15.24
C GLY A 86 5.69 12.56 -14.30
N ASP A 87 4.71 13.33 -13.84
CA ASP A 87 3.72 12.87 -12.86
C ASP A 87 2.56 12.09 -13.51
N LYS A 88 2.01 11.13 -12.76
CA LYS A 88 0.79 10.40 -13.12
C LYS A 88 -0.25 10.58 -12.02
N THR A 89 -1.39 11.18 -12.39
CA THR A 89 -2.56 11.32 -11.51
C THR A 89 -3.67 10.41 -12.00
N ILE A 90 -4.31 9.69 -11.08
CA ILE A 90 -5.47 8.83 -11.36
C ILE A 90 -6.58 9.24 -10.40
N GLU A 91 -7.72 9.66 -10.95
CA GLU A 91 -8.91 10.02 -10.21
C GLU A 91 -10.07 9.10 -10.62
N ILE A 92 -10.74 8.51 -9.63
CA ILE A 92 -11.84 7.57 -9.82
C ILE A 92 -12.95 7.98 -8.86
N ASN A 93 -14.07 8.46 -9.40
CA ASN A 93 -15.17 9.01 -8.59
C ASN A 93 -16.02 7.94 -7.90
N ASN A 94 -15.97 6.71 -8.40
CA ASN A 94 -16.75 5.59 -7.85
C ASN A 94 -15.78 4.53 -7.32
N ASN A 95 -15.73 3.36 -7.96
CA ASN A 95 -15.00 2.20 -7.45
C ASN A 95 -13.81 1.83 -8.34
N LEU A 96 -12.71 1.44 -7.70
CA LEU A 96 -11.59 0.75 -8.33
C LEU A 96 -11.60 -0.72 -7.90
N SER A 97 -11.69 -1.63 -8.86
CA SER A 97 -11.50 -3.07 -8.64
C SER A 97 -10.30 -3.54 -9.45
N SER A 98 -9.37 -4.23 -8.79
CA SER A 98 -8.14 -4.74 -9.39
C SER A 98 -7.93 -6.19 -9.00
N SER A 99 -7.53 -7.02 -9.96
CA SER A 99 -7.20 -8.42 -9.73
C SER A 99 -5.92 -8.74 -10.49
N VAL A 100 -4.95 -9.30 -9.77
CA VAL A 100 -3.67 -9.74 -10.31
C VAL A 100 -3.62 -11.25 -10.15
N GLY A 101 -3.52 -11.98 -11.26
CA GLY A 101 -3.48 -13.44 -11.24
C GLY A 101 -2.13 -14.03 -10.85
N GLY A 102 -1.07 -13.22 -10.90
CA GLY A 102 0.28 -13.56 -10.46
C GLY A 102 0.75 -12.61 -9.36
N ASP A 103 2.03 -12.21 -9.42
CA ASP A 103 2.65 -11.39 -8.38
C ASP A 103 2.42 -9.88 -8.58
N LEU A 104 2.25 -9.15 -7.47
CA LEU A 104 2.27 -7.69 -7.43
C LEU A 104 3.57 -7.23 -6.76
N HIS A 105 4.37 -6.44 -7.48
CA HIS A 105 5.58 -5.82 -6.94
C HIS A 105 5.53 -4.30 -7.12
N THR A 106 5.66 -3.58 -6.00
CA THR A 106 5.62 -2.11 -5.97
C THR A 106 6.89 -1.60 -5.31
N THR A 107 7.63 -0.73 -6.01
CA THR A 107 8.81 -0.03 -5.47
C THR A 107 8.54 1.47 -5.46
N ILE A 108 8.68 2.09 -4.30
CA ILE A 108 8.53 3.53 -4.11
C ILE A 108 9.86 4.05 -3.55
N LYS A 109 10.55 4.91 -4.32
CA LYS A 109 11.83 5.50 -3.89
C LYS A 109 11.66 6.70 -2.96
N GLY A 110 10.51 7.36 -3.05
CA GLY A 110 10.13 8.46 -2.19
C GLY A 110 9.22 8.01 -1.05
N ASN A 111 8.27 8.86 -0.69
CA ASN A 111 7.30 8.59 0.37
C ASN A 111 6.05 7.90 -0.17
N SER A 112 5.39 7.12 0.68
CA SER A 112 4.07 6.54 0.42
C SER A 112 3.11 6.98 1.51
N GLU A 113 2.00 7.58 1.11
CA GLU A 113 0.90 7.96 2.01
C GLU A 113 -0.39 7.31 1.52
N ILE A 114 -1.12 6.67 2.44
CA ILE A 114 -2.40 6.02 2.15
C ILE A 114 -3.38 6.51 3.21
N ILE A 115 -4.41 7.23 2.76
CA ILE A 115 -5.49 7.74 3.61
C ILE A 115 -6.76 6.99 3.24
N ILE A 116 -7.38 6.35 4.24
CA ILE A 116 -8.62 5.61 4.09
C ILE A 116 -9.61 6.18 5.09
N GLU A 117 -10.61 6.89 4.60
CA GLU A 117 -11.66 7.49 5.45
C GLU A 117 -12.64 6.44 5.99
N GLY A 118 -12.81 5.34 5.24
CA GLY A 118 -13.61 4.19 5.63
C GLY A 118 -12.81 3.13 6.40
N ASN A 119 -13.08 1.87 6.09
CA ASN A 119 -12.41 0.73 6.71
C ASN A 119 -11.38 0.11 5.77
N LYS A 120 -10.25 -0.35 6.32
CA LYS A 120 -9.28 -1.20 5.63
C LYS A 120 -9.39 -2.63 6.15
N GLN A 121 -9.46 -3.60 5.25
CA GLN A 121 -9.38 -5.02 5.58
C GLN A 121 -8.33 -5.67 4.68
N GLU A 122 -7.48 -6.51 5.27
CA GLU A 122 -6.44 -7.25 4.56
C GLU A 122 -6.53 -8.72 4.95
N TYR A 123 -6.63 -9.59 3.95
CA TYR A 123 -6.65 -11.04 4.11
C TYR A 123 -5.40 -11.60 3.46
N ILE A 124 -4.49 -12.14 4.28
CA ILE A 124 -3.24 -12.74 3.81
C ILE A 124 -3.34 -14.25 4.02
N GLY A 125 -3.32 -15.02 2.92
CA GLY A 125 -3.37 -16.49 2.99
C GLY A 125 -2.05 -17.13 3.43
N GLY A 126 -0.95 -16.39 3.33
CA GLY A 126 0.39 -16.80 3.78
C GLY A 126 0.91 -15.91 4.92
N ASN A 127 2.20 -15.60 4.89
CA ASN A 127 2.85 -14.76 5.91
C ASN A 127 2.67 -13.27 5.62
N LEU A 128 2.62 -12.46 6.68
CA LEU A 128 2.69 -11.01 6.62
C LEU A 128 3.95 -10.54 7.36
N ASP A 129 4.90 -9.98 6.63
CA ASP A 129 6.12 -9.37 7.19
C ASP A 129 6.03 -7.84 7.06
N ILE A 130 6.15 -7.12 8.19
CA ILE A 130 6.19 -5.65 8.25
C ILE A 130 7.51 -5.25 8.91
N ILE A 131 8.41 -4.65 8.13
CA ILE A 131 9.76 -4.32 8.57
C ILE A 131 10.02 -2.82 8.37
N SER A 132 10.38 -2.13 9.44
CA SER A 132 10.88 -0.74 9.40
C SER A 132 12.33 -0.73 9.90
N GLN A 133 13.21 0.00 9.20
CA GLN A 133 14.62 0.18 9.60
C GLN A 133 14.80 1.29 10.63
N SER A 134 13.74 2.05 10.91
CA SER A 134 13.73 3.15 11.87
C SER A 134 12.52 2.96 12.80
N GLN A 135 11.81 4.03 13.14
CA GLN A 135 10.63 3.95 13.98
C GLN A 135 9.43 3.34 13.24
N GLY A 136 8.65 2.51 13.94
CA GLY A 136 7.32 2.07 13.53
C GLY A 136 6.31 2.44 14.62
N ASN A 137 5.17 3.00 14.23
CA ASN A 137 4.12 3.41 15.17
C ASN A 137 2.81 2.70 14.81
N ILE A 138 2.13 2.14 15.81
CA ILE A 138 0.77 1.61 15.71
C ILE A 138 -0.07 2.34 16.74
N SER A 139 -1.09 3.06 16.29
CA SER A 139 -1.95 3.85 17.17
C SER A 139 -3.43 3.61 16.84
N THR A 140 -4.22 3.34 17.88
CA THR A 140 -5.66 3.13 17.79
C THR A 140 -6.34 3.86 18.94
N GLN A 141 -7.37 4.66 18.66
CA GLN A 141 -8.03 5.45 19.72
C GLN A 141 -8.92 4.62 20.65
N LYS A 142 -9.48 3.51 20.16
CA LYS A 142 -10.45 2.69 20.91
C LYS A 142 -9.84 1.42 21.48
N GLY A 143 -9.01 0.72 20.71
CA GLY A 143 -8.39 -0.51 21.18
C GLY A 143 -7.58 -1.20 20.09
N LEU A 144 -6.60 -1.96 20.56
CA LEU A 144 -5.74 -2.81 19.75
C LEU A 144 -5.94 -4.25 20.23
N TYR A 145 -6.63 -5.06 19.42
CA TYR A 145 -6.89 -6.46 19.72
C TYR A 145 -5.95 -7.33 18.91
N THR A 146 -5.24 -8.24 19.59
CA THR A 146 -4.34 -9.20 18.95
C THR A 146 -4.75 -10.61 19.36
N HIS A 147 -4.73 -11.53 18.40
CA HIS A 147 -5.00 -12.94 18.65
C HIS A 147 -4.02 -13.77 17.85
N SER A 148 -3.24 -14.59 18.53
CA SER A 148 -2.24 -15.46 17.93
C SER A 148 -1.96 -16.64 18.85
N GLN A 149 -1.37 -17.70 18.31
CA GLN A 149 -0.86 -18.81 19.11
C GLN A 149 0.37 -18.38 19.93
N THR A 150 1.13 -17.40 19.44
CA THR A 150 2.29 -16.84 20.12
C THR A 150 2.33 -15.34 19.89
N LEU A 151 2.54 -14.59 20.98
CA LEU A 151 2.79 -13.16 20.97
C LEU A 151 4.09 -12.92 21.73
N SER A 152 5.07 -12.29 21.08
CA SER A 152 6.39 -12.05 21.64
C SER A 152 6.81 -10.60 21.41
N PHE A 153 7.40 -9.98 22.43
CA PHE A 153 8.01 -8.65 22.34
C PHE A 153 9.48 -8.76 22.74
N GLN A 154 10.37 -8.26 21.89
CA GLN A 154 11.80 -8.22 22.16
C GLN A 154 12.32 -6.80 21.92
N ALA A 155 12.84 -6.17 22.98
CA ALA A 155 13.45 -4.85 22.92
C ALA A 155 14.85 -4.90 23.56
N GLN A 156 15.81 -4.20 22.98
CA GLN A 156 17.18 -4.14 23.50
C GLN A 156 17.32 -3.22 24.72
N ASN A 157 16.57 -2.11 24.73
CA ASN A 157 16.71 -1.07 25.75
C ASN A 157 15.63 -1.19 26.84
N SER A 158 14.36 -1.08 26.46
CA SER A 158 13.24 -1.11 27.41
C SER A 158 11.95 -1.56 26.73
N THR A 159 11.04 -2.11 27.54
CA THR A 159 9.63 -2.33 27.21
C THR A 159 8.80 -1.69 28.32
N SER A 160 7.86 -0.82 27.98
CA SER A 160 7.01 -0.10 28.93
C SER A 160 5.53 -0.37 28.62
N ILE A 161 4.72 -0.54 29.66
CA ILE A 161 3.26 -0.68 29.57
C ILE A 161 2.65 0.29 30.57
N GLU A 162 1.84 1.21 30.07
CA GLU A 162 1.17 2.23 30.88
C GLU A 162 -0.34 2.18 30.62
N SER A 163 -1.11 2.05 31.70
CA SER A 163 -2.57 1.92 31.68
C SER A 163 -3.13 2.07 33.09
N ASP A 164 -4.42 2.40 33.21
CA ASP A 164 -5.12 2.43 34.51
C ASP A 164 -5.10 1.07 35.22
N SER A 165 -5.13 -0.04 34.48
CA SER A 165 -5.12 -1.40 35.04
C SER A 165 -4.55 -2.41 34.06
N ILE A 166 -3.77 -3.37 34.57
CA ILE A 166 -3.21 -4.49 33.81
C ILE A 166 -3.78 -5.79 34.36
N TYR A 167 -4.41 -6.59 33.50
CA TYR A 167 -4.91 -7.93 33.83
C TYR A 167 -4.03 -8.99 33.16
N MET A 168 -3.51 -9.92 33.96
CA MET A 168 -2.72 -11.06 33.47
C MET A 168 -3.35 -12.35 33.97
N ASN A 169 -3.70 -13.24 33.06
CA ASN A 169 -4.22 -14.57 33.38
C ASN A 169 -3.44 -15.61 32.55
N ALA A 170 -2.61 -16.41 33.23
CA ALA A 170 -1.85 -17.49 32.62
C ALA A 170 -2.43 -18.83 33.10
N GLN A 171 -2.57 -19.80 32.19
CA GLN A 171 -3.04 -21.14 32.55
C GLN A 171 -1.99 -21.98 33.29
N SER A 172 -0.71 -21.64 33.08
CA SER A 172 0.43 -22.23 33.79
C SER A 172 1.16 -21.11 34.52
N ASP A 173 2.36 -20.76 34.07
CA ASP A 173 3.26 -19.92 34.82
C ASP A 173 3.33 -18.48 34.31
N ILE A 174 3.64 -17.57 35.24
CA ILE A 174 4.15 -16.24 34.94
C ILE A 174 5.60 -16.21 35.41
N ILE A 175 6.54 -16.00 34.49
CA ILE A 175 7.99 -16.06 34.77
C ILE A 175 8.60 -14.68 34.59
N HIS A 176 9.32 -14.21 35.60
CA HIS A 176 10.12 -13.00 35.56
C HIS A 176 11.60 -13.36 35.73
N THR A 177 12.43 -13.01 34.76
CA THR A 177 13.89 -13.23 34.80
C THR A 177 14.62 -11.92 34.53
N THR A 178 15.50 -11.54 35.45
CA THR A 178 16.27 -10.29 35.41
C THR A 178 17.61 -10.50 36.10
N SER A 179 18.61 -9.72 35.71
CA SER A 179 19.96 -9.80 36.30
C SER A 179 20.17 -8.88 37.51
N ASN A 180 19.32 -7.86 37.68
CA ASN A 180 19.48 -6.86 38.73
C ASN A 180 18.42 -7.00 39.81
N GLN A 181 17.16 -6.66 39.50
CA GLN A 181 16.08 -6.69 40.47
C GLN A 181 14.70 -6.79 39.82
N ILE A 182 13.73 -7.31 40.59
CA ILE A 182 12.30 -7.17 40.37
C ILE A 182 11.75 -6.29 41.49
N LEU A 183 10.99 -5.24 41.13
CA LEU A 183 10.34 -4.32 42.07
C LEU A 183 8.82 -4.40 41.89
N HIS A 184 8.11 -4.71 42.96
CA HIS A 184 6.67 -4.53 43.09
C HIS A 184 6.40 -3.38 44.07
N GLN A 185 5.71 -2.33 43.62
CA GLN A 185 5.54 -1.07 44.36
C GLN A 185 4.07 -0.66 44.41
N VAL A 186 3.56 -0.29 45.60
CA VAL A 186 2.25 0.34 45.81
C VAL A 186 2.40 1.48 46.82
N GLY A 187 2.32 2.74 46.36
CA GLY A 187 2.64 3.89 47.22
C GLY A 187 4.06 3.75 47.77
N ASP A 188 4.23 3.76 49.09
CA ASP A 188 5.52 3.52 49.76
C ASP A 188 5.81 2.02 50.05
N THR A 189 4.84 1.14 49.84
CA THR A 189 4.99 -0.31 50.09
C THR A 189 5.74 -0.98 48.95
N GLN A 190 6.75 -1.80 49.27
CA GLN A 190 7.66 -2.42 48.29
C GLN A 190 7.91 -3.90 48.58
N ILE A 191 8.03 -4.68 47.51
CA ILE A 191 8.73 -5.97 47.50
C ILE A 191 9.84 -5.86 46.45
N ILE A 192 11.08 -6.08 46.87
CA ILE A 192 12.27 -6.01 46.03
C ILE A 192 12.98 -7.35 46.06
N THR A 193 13.04 -8.03 44.93
CA THR A 193 13.84 -9.25 44.75
C THR A 193 15.13 -8.89 44.03
N LYS A 194 16.26 -9.30 44.59
CA LYS A 194 17.61 -9.14 44.03
C LYS A 194 18.24 -10.52 43.82
N GLY A 195 19.46 -10.55 43.27
CA GLY A 195 20.18 -11.81 43.03
C GLY A 195 20.51 -12.63 44.28
N ASP A 196 20.64 -11.99 45.44
CA ASP A 196 21.09 -12.60 46.71
C ASP A 196 20.15 -12.34 47.90
N SER A 197 19.08 -11.58 47.69
CA SER A 197 18.24 -11.08 48.78
C SER A 197 16.81 -10.75 48.35
N VAL A 198 15.89 -10.78 49.32
CA VAL A 198 14.50 -10.31 49.19
C VAL A 198 14.23 -9.29 50.29
N ILE A 199 13.67 -8.14 49.92
CA ILE A 199 13.38 -7.02 50.82
C ILE A 199 11.90 -6.67 50.73
N ILE A 200 11.21 -6.62 51.87
CA ILE A 200 9.80 -6.20 51.97
C ILE A 200 9.74 -4.96 52.86
N LYS A 201 9.12 -3.89 52.38
CA LYS A 201 8.93 -2.64 53.13
C LYS A 201 7.45 -2.28 53.18
N ALA A 202 6.92 -2.08 54.38
CA ALA A 202 5.52 -1.67 54.58
C ALA A 202 5.36 -0.97 55.93
N GLY A 203 4.65 0.17 55.97
CA GLY A 203 4.27 0.84 57.22
C GLY A 203 5.44 1.21 58.15
N GLY A 204 6.63 1.50 57.61
CA GLY A 204 7.85 1.80 58.38
C GLY A 204 8.65 0.58 58.84
N VAL A 205 8.18 -0.64 58.55
CA VAL A 205 8.89 -1.91 58.81
C VAL A 205 9.66 -2.34 57.56
N GLU A 206 10.88 -2.87 57.75
CA GLU A 206 11.70 -3.50 56.70
C GLU A 206 12.03 -4.94 57.11
N VAL A 207 11.70 -5.89 56.24
CA VAL A 207 12.08 -7.31 56.36
C VAL A 207 13.10 -7.61 55.27
N VAL A 208 14.24 -8.20 55.64
CA VAL A 208 15.30 -8.62 54.71
C VAL A 208 15.56 -10.11 54.89
N ILE A 209 15.55 -10.85 53.78
CA ILE A 209 15.97 -12.25 53.71
C ILE A 209 17.21 -12.31 52.81
N ASP A 210 18.33 -12.77 53.34
CA ASP A 210 19.58 -12.95 52.61
C ASP A 210 20.37 -14.19 53.12
N SER A 211 21.61 -14.34 52.69
CA SER A 211 22.49 -15.44 53.12
C SER A 211 22.76 -15.51 54.64
N ASN A 212 22.51 -14.43 55.38
CA ASN A 212 22.63 -14.37 56.85
C ASN A 212 21.32 -14.72 57.57
N GLY A 213 20.23 -14.96 56.83
CA GLY A 213 18.91 -15.32 57.38
C GLY A 213 17.87 -14.22 57.23
N LEU A 214 16.97 -14.11 58.21
CA LEU A 214 15.84 -13.18 58.23
C LEU A 214 16.05 -12.08 59.27
N VAL A 215 15.97 -10.82 58.85
CA VAL A 215 16.13 -9.64 59.70
C VAL A 215 14.89 -8.75 59.59
N VAL A 216 14.32 -8.33 60.72
CA VAL A 216 13.22 -7.36 60.81
C VAL A 216 13.69 -6.09 61.50
N LYS A 217 13.44 -4.94 60.89
CA LYS A 217 13.80 -3.61 61.41
C LYS A 217 12.54 -2.76 61.60
N GLY A 218 12.46 -2.05 62.72
CA GLY A 218 11.36 -1.12 63.02
C GLY A 218 10.04 -1.78 63.44
N GLY A 219 10.03 -3.11 63.59
CA GLY A 219 8.85 -3.88 64.00
C GLY A 219 9.21 -5.00 64.97
N GLU A 220 8.18 -5.67 65.51
CA GLU A 220 8.33 -6.84 66.38
C GLU A 220 8.31 -8.13 65.56
N VAL A 221 9.16 -9.09 65.92
CA VAL A 221 9.05 -10.49 65.46
C VAL A 221 8.30 -11.27 66.52
N LYS A 222 7.12 -11.80 66.19
CA LYS A 222 6.36 -12.71 67.04
C LYS A 222 6.43 -14.10 66.44
N SER A 223 6.99 -15.07 67.16
CA SER A 223 6.88 -16.49 66.83
C SER A 223 5.67 -17.06 67.57
N GLU A 224 4.66 -17.52 66.83
CA GLU A 224 3.57 -18.34 67.36
C GLU A 224 3.92 -19.82 67.33
#